data_AF-A0AAW2S6Y2-F1
#
_entry.id   AF-A0AAW2S6Y2-F1
#
_cell.length_a   1.000
_cell.length_b   1.000
_cell.length_c   1.000
_cell.angle_alpha   90.00
_cell.angle_beta   90.00
_cell.angle_gamma   90.00
#
_symmetry.space_group_name_H-M   'P 1'
#
loop_
_entity.id
_entity.type
_entity.pdbx_description
1 polymer ?
#
loop_
_entity_poly.entity_id
_entity_poly.type
_entity_poly.pdbx_seq_one_letter_code
_entity_poly.pdbx_strand_id
1 'polypeptide(L)'
;MSRLAYLGIGDVPKFTCLPMEIGPLVNLYHVIVSPSSDSSDLASYMEFLDVLFGGLKSLRSLWLFGHEHWDSLPDWLQNQTSLSELAIYSFGIEVFPEWFGKLTSLKILKLWSCNKLKSLPSVATIQKLEMEIEDCPLLEQR
;
A
#
# COMPACT_ATOMS: atom_id res chain seq x y z
N MET A 1 25.38 14.45 1.64
CA MET A 1 24.29 14.40 2.62
C MET A 1 23.32 13.33 2.14
N SER A 2 23.28 12.23 2.87
CA SER A 2 22.72 10.93 2.47
C SER A 2 21.23 11.04 2.16
N ARG A 3 20.90 10.86 0.88
CA ARG A 3 19.54 10.82 0.34
C ARG A 3 19.00 9.40 0.54
N LEU A 4 18.20 9.18 1.57
CA LEU A 4 17.50 7.90 1.69
C LEU A 4 16.35 7.90 0.67
N ALA A 5 16.53 7.19 -0.45
CA ALA A 5 15.54 7.09 -1.53
C ALA A 5 14.60 5.88 -1.38
N TYR A 6 14.94 4.98 -0.45
CA TYR A 6 14.31 3.69 -0.25
C TYR A 6 14.24 3.40 1.25
N LEU A 7 13.05 3.10 1.75
CA LEU A 7 12.82 2.63 3.12
C LEU A 7 12.04 1.32 3.04
N GLY A 8 12.72 0.20 3.33
CA GLY A 8 12.09 -1.10 3.51
C GLY A 8 11.83 -1.34 4.99
N ILE A 9 10.57 -1.53 5.36
CA ILE A 9 10.14 -1.86 6.72
C ILE A 9 9.56 -3.26 6.65
N GLY A 10 10.36 -4.25 7.04
CA GLY A 10 9.97 -5.64 7.17
C GLY A 10 10.65 -6.22 8.39
N ASP A 11 9.92 -7.03 9.16
CA ASP A 11 10.42 -7.70 10.38
C ASP A 11 11.01 -6.74 11.43
N VAL A 12 10.15 -5.90 12.04
CA VAL A 12 10.54 -5.05 13.18
C VAL A 12 10.05 -5.72 14.47
N PRO A 13 10.86 -6.57 15.14
CA PRO A 13 10.44 -7.24 16.35
C PRO A 13 10.31 -6.21 17.47
N LYS A 14 9.06 -5.84 17.78
CA LYS A 14 8.64 -4.89 18.83
C LYS A 14 9.03 -3.44 18.53
N PHE A 15 8.02 -2.58 18.46
CA PHE A 15 8.06 -1.11 18.43
C PHE A 15 9.37 -0.45 18.92
N THR A 16 10.40 -0.42 18.07
CA THR A 16 11.61 0.36 18.34
C THR A 16 11.98 1.12 17.09
N CYS A 17 11.59 2.40 17.11
CA CYS A 17 12.00 3.49 16.22
C CYS A 17 11.57 3.28 14.76
N LEU A 18 10.59 4.03 14.23
CA LEU A 18 10.86 5.37 13.71
C LEU A 18 9.54 6.11 13.37
N PRO A 19 9.12 7.10 14.18
CA PRO A 19 8.19 8.13 13.67
C PRO A 19 8.77 9.56 13.67
N MET A 20 9.85 9.83 14.43
CA MET A 20 10.36 11.21 14.61
C MET A 20 11.46 11.65 13.63
N GLU A 21 12.18 10.73 13.00
CA GLU A 21 13.32 11.10 12.10
C GLU A 21 12.94 11.19 10.62
N ILE A 22 11.72 10.80 10.24
CA ILE A 22 11.24 10.78 8.84
C ILE A 22 10.60 12.11 8.45
N GLY A 23 10.25 12.95 9.43
CA GLY A 23 9.51 14.21 9.27
C GLY A 23 10.06 15.22 8.24
N PRO A 24 11.39 15.34 8.02
CA PRO A 24 11.94 16.24 7.01
C PRO A 24 12.37 15.56 5.70
N LEU A 25 12.02 14.28 5.45
CA LEU A 25 12.42 13.57 4.22
C LEU A 25 11.55 13.97 3.01
N VAL A 26 11.84 15.15 2.46
CA VAL A 26 11.18 15.76 1.30
C VAL A 26 11.29 14.95 -0.01
N ASN A 27 11.99 13.80 -0.01
CA ASN A 27 12.34 13.01 -1.20
C ASN A 27 12.22 11.48 -1.01
N LEU A 28 11.38 11.02 -0.09
CA LEU A 28 11.12 9.57 0.04
C LEU A 28 10.33 9.08 -1.18
N TYR A 29 11.02 8.38 -2.09
CA TYR A 29 10.49 8.02 -3.41
C TYR A 29 9.81 6.64 -3.38
N HIS A 30 10.35 5.67 -2.64
CA HIS A 30 9.82 4.30 -2.54
C HIS A 30 9.79 3.82 -1.08
N VAL A 31 8.63 3.32 -0.63
CA VAL A 31 8.50 2.64 0.66
C VAL A 31 7.96 1.23 0.46
N ILE A 32 8.61 0.25 1.09
CA ILE A 32 8.13 -1.13 1.16
C ILE A 32 7.71 -1.42 2.59
N VAL A 33 6.50 -1.96 2.77
CA VAL A 33 5.97 -2.35 4.06
C VAL A 33 5.59 -3.82 4.01
N SER A 34 6.16 -4.60 4.91
CA SER A 34 5.86 -6.03 5.06
C SER A 34 5.43 -6.39 6.47
N PRO A 35 4.39 -7.23 6.62
CA PRO A 35 4.00 -7.75 7.93
C PRO A 35 5.11 -8.61 8.55
N SER A 36 5.19 -8.62 9.87
CA SER A 36 6.02 -9.58 10.60
C SER A 36 5.46 -10.99 10.44
N SER A 37 6.33 -12.00 10.41
CA SER A 37 6.01 -13.39 10.04
C SER A 37 4.99 -14.11 10.93
N ASP A 38 4.71 -13.60 12.14
CA ASP A 38 3.82 -14.23 13.11
C ASP A 38 2.48 -13.51 13.20
N SER A 39 1.45 -14.08 12.56
CA SER A 39 0.02 -13.84 12.79
C SER A 39 -0.36 -12.41 13.22
N SER A 40 0.24 -11.39 12.59
CA SER A 40 0.10 -10.03 13.07
C SER A 40 -1.33 -9.59 12.80
N ASP A 41 -2.03 -9.25 13.88
CA ASP A 41 -3.37 -8.70 13.84
C ASP A 41 -3.43 -7.50 12.88
N LEU A 42 -4.44 -7.49 12.01
CA LEU A 42 -4.64 -6.44 11.02
C LEU A 42 -4.73 -5.08 11.68
N ALA A 43 -5.42 -4.97 12.82
CA ALA A 43 -5.57 -3.70 13.52
C ALA A 43 -4.22 -3.15 14.01
N SER A 44 -3.36 -4.00 14.58
CA SER A 44 -2.01 -3.62 15.00
C SER A 44 -1.14 -3.17 13.82
N TYR A 45 -1.25 -3.83 12.66
CA TYR A 45 -0.56 -3.42 11.44
C TYR A 45 -1.08 -2.06 10.95
N MET A 46 -2.40 -1.86 10.91
CA MET A 46 -3.01 -0.61 10.48
C MET A 46 -2.64 0.56 11.40
N GLU A 47 -2.66 0.37 12.72
CA GLU A 47 -2.24 1.39 13.69
C GLU A 47 -0.77 1.79 13.49
N PHE A 48 0.11 0.81 13.23
CA PHE A 48 1.51 1.09 12.89
C PHE A 48 1.63 1.94 11.62
N LEU A 49 0.87 1.61 10.56
CA LEU A 49 0.91 2.37 9.32
C LEU A 49 0.34 3.78 9.47
N ASP A 50 -0.72 3.95 10.26
CA ASP A 50 -1.27 5.29 10.55
C ASP A 50 -0.23 6.19 11.21
N VAL A 51 0.51 5.67 12.21
CA VAL A 51 1.58 6.41 12.88
C VAL A 51 2.74 6.73 11.93
N LEU A 52 3.10 5.79 11.07
CA LEU A 52 4.23 5.92 10.15
C LEU A 52 3.94 6.90 9.00
N PHE A 53 2.76 6.79 8.40
CA PHE A 53 2.40 7.51 7.18
C PHE A 53 1.53 8.75 7.41
N GLY A 54 1.00 8.96 8.61
CA GLY A 54 0.23 10.16 8.95
C GLY A 54 0.96 11.48 8.69
N GLY A 55 2.30 11.47 8.63
CA GLY A 55 3.13 12.64 8.29
C GLY A 55 3.71 12.66 6.87
N LEU A 56 3.61 11.57 6.10
CA LEU A 56 4.28 11.45 4.80
C LEU A 56 3.40 11.99 3.68
N LYS A 57 3.58 13.27 3.33
CA LYS A 57 2.77 13.96 2.28
C LYS A 57 3.35 13.86 0.86
N SER A 58 4.58 13.36 0.73
CA SER A 58 5.33 13.37 -0.53
C SER A 58 5.64 11.97 -1.09
N LEU A 59 4.97 10.94 -0.57
CA LEU A 59 5.17 9.57 -1.00
C LEU A 59 4.75 9.41 -2.47
N ARG A 60 5.63 8.83 -3.29
CA ARG A 60 5.40 8.61 -4.74
C ARG A 60 5.22 7.16 -5.13
N SER A 61 5.86 6.23 -4.43
CA SER A 61 5.75 4.80 -4.69
C SER A 61 5.67 4.04 -3.36
N LEU A 62 4.68 3.16 -3.27
CA LEU A 62 4.37 2.39 -2.06
C LEU A 62 4.13 0.94 -2.42
N TRP A 63 4.81 0.03 -1.73
CA TRP A 63 4.59 -1.40 -1.84
C TRP A 63 4.05 -1.91 -0.50
N LEU A 64 2.84 -2.46 -0.54
CA LEU A 64 2.16 -3.03 0.62
C LEU A 64 2.12 -4.54 0.47
N PHE A 65 2.78 -5.23 1.37
CA PHE A 65 2.60 -6.67 1.53
C PHE A 65 1.56 -6.90 2.63
N GLY A 66 0.73 -7.91 2.45
CA GLY A 66 -0.28 -8.29 3.41
C GLY A 66 -0.46 -9.79 3.50
N HIS A 67 -1.59 -10.19 4.07
CA HIS A 67 -1.99 -11.58 4.20
C HIS A 67 -3.37 -11.81 3.58
N GLU A 68 -3.63 -13.05 3.15
CA GLU A 68 -4.88 -13.43 2.47
C GLU A 68 -6.13 -13.28 3.38
N HIS A 69 -5.95 -13.23 4.69
CA HIS A 69 -7.03 -12.99 5.64
C HIS A 69 -7.27 -11.50 5.93
N TRP A 70 -6.50 -10.59 5.33
CA TRP A 70 -6.68 -9.14 5.44
C TRP A 70 -7.57 -8.63 4.32
N ASP A 71 -8.82 -8.35 4.66
CA ASP A 71 -9.91 -8.04 3.73
C ASP A 71 -10.03 -6.56 3.36
N SER A 72 -9.15 -5.71 3.91
CA SER A 72 -9.21 -4.26 3.76
C SER A 72 -7.83 -3.63 3.55
N LEU A 73 -7.79 -2.52 2.81
CA LEU A 73 -6.62 -1.65 2.68
C LEU A 73 -6.65 -0.56 3.75
N PRO A 74 -5.48 -0.02 4.15
CA PRO A 74 -5.41 1.06 5.12
C PRO A 74 -6.12 2.34 4.67
N ASP A 75 -6.93 2.92 5.55
CA ASP A 75 -7.69 4.14 5.25
C ASP A 75 -6.82 5.40 5.12
N TRP A 76 -5.65 5.47 5.75
CA TRP A 76 -4.73 6.60 5.56
C TRP A 76 -4.26 6.74 4.10
N LEU A 77 -4.29 5.65 3.33
CA LEU A 77 -3.90 5.65 1.93
C LEU A 77 -4.77 6.63 1.12
N GLN A 78 -6.03 6.84 1.52
CA GLN A 78 -6.93 7.80 0.87
C GLN A 78 -6.39 9.24 0.82
N ASN A 79 -5.48 9.58 1.74
CA ASN A 79 -4.89 10.92 1.86
C ASN A 79 -3.59 11.07 1.06
N GLN A 80 -3.09 10.00 0.44
CA GLN A 80 -1.82 9.97 -0.31
C GLN A 80 -2.01 10.43 -1.76
N THR A 81 -2.47 11.66 -1.95
CA THR A 81 -2.79 12.23 -3.28
C THR A 81 -1.56 12.43 -4.18
N SER A 82 -0.35 12.38 -3.62
CA SER A 82 0.92 12.46 -4.36
C SER A 82 1.41 11.10 -4.89
N LEU A 83 0.77 9.99 -4.49
CA LEU A 83 1.19 8.65 -4.84
C LEU A 83 1.02 8.40 -6.34
N SER A 84 2.08 7.94 -6.99
CA SER A 84 2.13 7.68 -8.43
C SER A 84 2.24 6.19 -8.78
N GLU A 85 2.76 5.37 -7.87
CA GLU A 85 2.84 3.92 -8.00
C GLU A 85 2.38 3.25 -6.70
N LEU A 86 1.53 2.24 -6.82
CA LEU A 86 1.06 1.42 -5.71
C LEU A 86 1.19 -0.05 -6.11
N ALA A 87 1.93 -0.82 -5.32
CA ALA A 87 1.98 -2.27 -5.43
C ALA A 87 1.31 -2.89 -4.20
N ILE A 88 0.42 -3.86 -4.41
CA ILE A 88 -0.30 -4.58 -3.37
C ILE A 88 -0.02 -6.07 -3.56
N TYR A 89 0.48 -6.72 -2.51
CA TYR A 89 0.84 -8.13 -2.52
C TYR A 89 0.06 -8.91 -1.47
N SER A 90 -0.57 -10.02 -1.88
CA SER A 90 -1.21 -11.02 -1.01
C SER A 90 -2.37 -10.54 -0.12
N PHE A 91 -2.93 -9.35 -0.36
CA PHE A 91 -4.11 -8.90 0.40
C PHE A 91 -5.35 -9.72 0.04
N GLY A 92 -6.16 -10.02 1.04
CA GLY A 92 -7.45 -10.71 0.93
C GLY A 92 -8.61 -9.82 0.50
N ILE A 93 -8.35 -8.67 -0.11
CA ILE A 93 -9.37 -7.73 -0.55
C ILE A 93 -10.25 -8.33 -1.64
N GLU A 94 -11.57 -8.21 -1.50
CA GLU A 94 -12.50 -8.66 -2.54
C GLU A 94 -12.79 -7.58 -3.58
N VAL A 95 -12.86 -6.33 -3.12
CA VAL A 95 -13.17 -5.14 -3.93
C VAL A 95 -12.31 -3.98 -3.46
N PHE A 96 -12.05 -3.03 -4.35
CA PHE A 96 -11.39 -1.78 -3.94
C PHE A 96 -12.36 -0.88 -3.19
N PRO A 97 -11.89 -0.17 -2.15
CA PRO A 97 -12.71 0.79 -1.41
C PRO A 97 -13.09 1.98 -2.30
N GLU A 98 -14.23 2.62 -2.02
CA GLU A 98 -14.73 3.77 -2.81
C GLU A 98 -13.74 4.93 -2.88
N TRP A 99 -12.93 5.10 -1.82
CA TRP A 99 -11.92 6.15 -1.77
C TRP A 99 -10.75 5.93 -2.72
N PHE A 100 -10.59 4.75 -3.33
CA PHE A 100 -9.45 4.46 -4.20
C PHE A 100 -9.33 5.45 -5.37
N GLY A 101 -10.47 5.95 -5.87
CA GLY A 101 -10.51 7.01 -6.89
C GLY A 101 -9.97 8.38 -6.45
N LYS A 102 -9.73 8.59 -5.14
CA LYS A 102 -9.10 9.82 -4.61
C LYS A 102 -7.59 9.86 -4.84
N LEU A 103 -6.96 8.74 -5.21
CA LEU A 103 -5.54 8.66 -5.55
C LEU A 103 -5.28 9.27 -6.95
N THR A 104 -5.51 10.57 -7.09
CA THR A 104 -5.56 11.27 -8.38
C THR A 104 -4.24 11.32 -9.14
N SER A 105 -3.10 11.17 -8.45
CA SER A 105 -1.77 11.12 -9.07
C SER A 105 -1.33 9.71 -9.44
N LEU A 106 -2.10 8.68 -9.09
CA LEU A 106 -1.74 7.29 -9.30
C LEU A 106 -1.71 7.00 -10.80
N LYS A 107 -0.60 6.39 -11.26
CA LYS A 107 -0.37 6.02 -12.65
C LYS A 107 -0.13 4.53 -12.82
N ILE A 108 0.47 3.89 -11.83
CA ILE A 108 0.84 2.48 -11.88
C ILE A 108 0.20 1.76 -10.70
N LEU A 109 -0.54 0.70 -10.98
CA LEU A 109 -1.11 -0.20 -9.99
C LEU A 109 -0.64 -1.63 -10.26
N LYS A 110 0.08 -2.22 -9.31
CA LYS A 110 0.54 -3.61 -9.37
C LYS A 110 -0.20 -4.45 -8.34
N LEU A 111 -0.76 -5.57 -8.78
CA LEU A 111 -1.55 -6.49 -7.97
C LEU A 111 -0.98 -7.88 -8.11
N TRP A 112 -0.55 -8.45 -6.99
CA TRP A 112 0.15 -9.73 -6.99
C TRP A 112 -0.41 -10.64 -5.90
N SER A 113 -0.78 -11.86 -6.28
CA SER A 113 -1.29 -12.88 -5.35
C SER A 113 -2.52 -12.43 -4.55
N CYS A 114 -3.33 -11.49 -5.09
CA CYS A 114 -4.58 -11.03 -4.47
C CYS A 114 -5.71 -12.01 -4.80
N ASN A 115 -5.64 -13.20 -4.20
CA ASN A 115 -6.47 -14.36 -4.55
C ASN A 115 -7.98 -14.16 -4.39
N LYS A 116 -8.40 -13.21 -3.54
CA LYS A 116 -9.81 -12.92 -3.26
C LYS A 116 -10.39 -11.80 -4.11
N LEU A 117 -9.57 -11.10 -4.89
CA LEU A 117 -9.98 -9.90 -5.62
C LEU A 117 -10.92 -10.25 -6.79
N LYS A 118 -12.16 -9.73 -6.72
CA LYS A 118 -13.24 -10.00 -7.69
C LYS A 118 -13.46 -8.88 -8.69
N SER A 119 -12.97 -7.67 -8.42
CA SER A 119 -13.15 -6.52 -9.29
C SER A 119 -12.06 -5.48 -9.14
N LEU A 120 -11.69 -4.88 -10.28
CA LEU A 120 -10.83 -3.69 -10.34
C LEU A 120 -11.57 -2.42 -9.86
N PRO A 121 -10.85 -1.31 -9.59
CA PRO A 121 -11.48 -0.03 -9.27
C PRO A 121 -12.34 0.48 -10.44
N SER A 122 -13.09 1.57 -10.23
CA SER A 122 -14.03 2.08 -11.25
C SER A 122 -13.35 2.33 -12.61
N VAL A 123 -14.10 2.18 -13.72
CA VAL A 123 -13.59 2.36 -15.09
C VAL A 123 -12.90 3.71 -15.29
N ALA A 124 -13.45 4.77 -14.70
CA ALA A 124 -12.86 6.13 -14.74
C ALA A 124 -11.48 6.21 -14.06
N THR A 125 -11.23 5.33 -13.09
CA THR A 125 -9.94 5.17 -12.41
C THR A 125 -9.01 4.32 -13.28
N ILE A 126 -9.47 3.17 -13.77
CA ILE A 126 -8.67 2.24 -14.59
C ILE A 126 -8.12 2.91 -15.86
N GLN A 127 -8.91 3.74 -16.55
CA GLN A 127 -8.49 4.38 -17.80
C GLN A 127 -7.23 5.26 -17.68
N LYS A 128 -6.86 5.62 -16.45
CA LYS A 128 -5.69 6.46 -16.14
C LYS A 128 -4.50 5.65 -15.62
N LEU A 129 -4.69 4.34 -15.41
CA LEU A 129 -3.73 3.47 -14.76
C LEU A 129 -3.11 2.49 -15.75
N GLU A 130 -1.79 2.36 -15.70
CA GLU A 130 -1.07 1.19 -16.14
C GLU A 130 -1.19 0.12 -15.04
N MET A 131 -1.70 -1.06 -15.41
CA MET A 131 -1.94 -2.14 -14.46
C MET A 131 -1.07 -3.35 -14.79
N GLU A 132 -0.48 -3.92 -13.74
CA GLU A 132 0.22 -5.19 -13.77
C GLU A 132 -0.49 -6.12 -12.78
N ILE A 133 -0.96 -7.27 -13.25
CA ILE A 133 -1.76 -8.21 -12.46
C ILE A 133 -1.14 -9.59 -12.62
N GLU A 134 -0.77 -10.21 -11.51
CA GLU A 134 -0.23 -11.58 -11.46
C GLU A 134 -0.92 -12.34 -10.33
N ASP A 135 -1.18 -13.63 -10.55
CA ASP A 135 -1.77 -14.52 -9.53
C ASP A 135 -3.03 -13.95 -8.87
N CYS A 136 -3.95 -13.37 -9.65
CA CYS A 136 -5.25 -12.87 -9.17
C CYS A 136 -6.41 -13.66 -9.81
N PRO A 137 -6.58 -14.95 -9.46
CA PRO A 137 -7.42 -15.91 -10.20
C PRO A 137 -8.92 -15.63 -10.22
N LEU A 138 -9.45 -14.85 -9.26
CA LEU A 138 -10.87 -14.48 -9.23
C LEU A 138 -11.20 -13.25 -10.10
N LEU A 139 -10.19 -12.51 -10.55
CA LEU A 139 -10.38 -11.33 -11.39
C LEU A 139 -10.69 -11.71 -12.85
N GLU A 140 -10.11 -12.82 -13.32
CA GLU A 140 -10.21 -13.29 -14.70
C GLU A 140 -11.51 -14.06 -15.01
N GLN A 141 -12.40 -14.23 -14.03
CA GLN A 141 -13.64 -15.00 -14.19
C GLN A 141 -14.81 -14.19 -14.76
N ARG A 142 -14.56 -13.10 -15.51
CA ARG A 142 -15.61 -12.25 -16.11
C ARG A 142 -15.29 -11.80 -17.53
#